data_AF-A0A101FMK4-F1
#
_entry.id   AF-A0A101FMK4-F1
#
_cell.length_a   1.000
_cell.length_b   1.000
_cell.length_c   1.000
_cell.angle_alpha   90.00
_cell.angle_beta   90.00
_cell.angle_gamma   90.00
#
_symmetry.space_group_name_H-M   'P 1'
#
loop_
_entity.id
_entity.type
_entity.pdbx_description
1 polymer ?
#
loop_
_entity_poly.entity_id
_entity_poly.type
_entity_poly.pdbx_seq_one_letter_code
_entity_poly.pdbx_strand_id
1 'polypeptide(L)'
;MPAPQECLQVFDEVYYLYNRREYVPPDPLQFLYSYPDIEDREIVGLIAAMLAFGRVEQIIKSIGMVLNVLGPHPRVSLLGLSEEELSASFFGFRHRWVKGPHIVALLRGIRSTIEEHGSLQRAFVLSLNLSDG
;
A
#
# COMPACT_ATOMS: atom_id res chain seq x y z
N MET A 1 -18.61 -32.34 14.37
CA MET A 1 -18.06 -31.03 13.96
C MET A 1 -18.67 -29.99 14.89
N PRO A 2 -17.91 -29.04 15.43
CA PRO A 2 -18.46 -27.96 16.27
C PRO A 2 -19.50 -27.15 15.50
N ALA A 3 -20.44 -26.56 16.23
CA ALA A 3 -21.49 -25.75 15.60
C ALA A 3 -20.88 -24.47 14.99
N PRO A 4 -21.41 -23.95 13.86
CA PRO A 4 -20.84 -22.77 13.19
C PRO A 4 -20.65 -21.54 14.10
N GLN A 5 -21.49 -21.38 15.12
CA GLN A 5 -21.41 -20.31 16.12
C GLN A 5 -20.26 -20.48 17.12
N GLU A 6 -19.91 -21.72 17.48
CA GLU A 6 -18.77 -22.01 18.36
C GLU A 6 -17.45 -21.69 17.65
N CYS A 7 -17.36 -21.98 16.34
CA CYS A 7 -16.20 -21.59 15.53
C CYS A 7 -16.01 -20.07 15.44
N LEU A 8 -17.11 -19.31 15.31
CA LEU A 8 -17.06 -17.84 15.26
C LEU A 8 -16.54 -17.26 16.56
N GLN A 9 -16.99 -17.76 17.71
CA GLN A 9 -16.53 -17.30 19.03
C GLN A 9 -15.02 -17.53 19.20
N VAL A 10 -14.51 -18.69 18.79
CA VAL A 10 -13.07 -18.98 18.84
C VAL A 10 -12.27 -18.03 17.94
N PHE A 11 -12.76 -17.72 16.73
CA PHE A 11 -12.08 -16.76 15.85
C PHE A 11 -12.10 -15.34 16.41
N ASP A 12 -13.20 -14.90 17.00
CA ASP A 12 -13.31 -13.59 17.65
C ASP A 12 -12.34 -13.47 18.83
N GLU A 13 -12.26 -14.49 19.69
CA GLU A 13 -11.32 -14.51 20.83
C GLU A 13 -9.87 -14.39 20.36
N VAL A 14 -9.48 -15.17 19.35
CA VAL A 14 -8.14 -15.10 18.74
C VAL A 14 -7.89 -13.72 18.13
N TYR A 15 -8.87 -13.16 17.43
CA TYR A 15 -8.79 -11.82 16.86
C TYR A 15 -8.54 -10.76 17.94
N TYR A 16 -9.34 -10.74 19.02
CA TYR A 16 -9.16 -9.75 20.10
C TYR A 16 -7.84 -9.93 20.86
N LEU A 17 -7.31 -11.15 20.93
CA LEU A 17 -6.04 -11.42 21.59
C LEU A 17 -4.84 -10.90 20.76
N TYR A 18 -4.83 -11.17 19.45
CA TYR A 18 -3.66 -10.96 18.58
C TYR A 18 -3.77 -9.76 17.63
N ASN A 19 -4.94 -9.15 17.44
CA ASN A 19 -5.07 -7.93 16.64
C ASN A 19 -4.58 -6.69 17.40
N ARG A 20 -3.28 -6.68 17.73
CA ARG A 20 -2.60 -5.60 18.45
C ARG A 20 -1.50 -5.02 17.58
N ARG A 21 -1.40 -3.69 17.55
CA ARG A 21 -0.38 -2.98 16.75
C ARG A 21 1.05 -3.34 17.14
N GLU A 22 1.27 -3.74 18.39
CA GLU A 22 2.58 -4.19 18.89
C GLU A 22 3.12 -5.43 18.16
N TYR A 23 2.25 -6.27 17.61
CA TYR A 23 2.63 -7.47 16.85
C TYR A 23 2.80 -7.20 15.35
N VAL A 24 2.60 -5.96 14.89
CA VAL A 24 2.67 -5.64 13.47
C VAL A 24 4.11 -5.65 12.97
N PRO A 25 5.10 -4.97 13.58
CA PRO A 25 6.48 -5.06 13.10
C PRO A 25 7.02 -6.49 13.17
N PRO A 26 7.75 -6.98 12.16
CA PRO A 26 8.27 -6.27 10.99
C PRO A 26 7.38 -6.37 9.73
N ASP A 27 6.05 -6.22 9.84
CA ASP A 27 5.15 -6.25 8.70
C ASP A 27 5.07 -4.89 7.97
N PRO A 28 4.93 -4.86 6.62
CA PRO A 28 4.66 -3.65 5.84
C PRO A 28 3.54 -2.76 6.35
N LEU A 29 2.52 -3.34 7.00
CA LEU A 29 1.39 -2.64 7.58
C LEU A 29 1.83 -1.55 8.58
N GLN A 30 3.01 -1.69 9.19
CA GLN A 30 3.54 -0.68 10.12
C GLN A 30 3.66 0.71 9.47
N PHE A 31 3.93 0.79 8.17
CA PHE A 31 4.09 2.08 7.48
C PHE A 31 2.78 2.85 7.39
N LEU A 32 1.63 2.16 7.31
CA LEU A 32 0.33 2.79 7.15
C LEU A 32 -0.07 3.60 8.39
N TYR A 33 0.42 3.21 9.57
CA TYR A 33 0.13 3.90 10.83
C TYR A 33 0.74 5.29 10.90
N SER A 34 1.75 5.59 10.08
CA SER A 34 2.37 6.92 10.00
C SER A 34 1.52 7.93 9.22
N TYR A 35 0.48 7.48 8.51
CA TYR A 35 -0.34 8.33 7.66
C TYR A 35 -1.76 8.43 8.23
N PRO A 36 -2.14 9.57 8.85
CA PRO A 36 -3.48 9.75 9.42
C PRO A 36 -4.55 9.93 8.34
N ASP A 37 -4.21 10.59 7.23
CA ASP A 37 -5.09 10.75 6.08
C ASP A 37 -5.32 9.42 5.37
N ILE A 38 -6.58 9.14 5.04
CA ILE A 38 -6.99 7.92 4.33
C ILE A 38 -6.43 7.94 2.91
N GLU A 39 -6.41 9.09 2.23
CA GLU A 39 -5.97 9.16 0.84
C GLU A 39 -4.48 8.86 0.70
N ASP A 40 -3.66 9.32 1.65
CA ASP A 40 -2.25 8.95 1.73
C ASP A 40 -2.07 7.48 2.10
N ARG A 41 -2.88 6.98 3.04
CA ARG A 41 -2.83 5.58 3.51
C ARG A 41 -3.19 4.59 2.40
N GLU A 42 -4.10 4.94 1.50
CA GLU A 42 -4.45 4.14 0.32
C GLU A 42 -3.22 3.94 -0.59
N ILE A 43 -2.49 5.02 -0.90
CA ILE A 43 -1.27 4.98 -1.73
C ILE A 43 -0.21 4.10 -1.08
N VAL A 44 0.05 4.33 0.21
CA VAL A 44 1.05 3.58 0.99
C VAL A 44 0.67 2.10 1.08
N GLY A 45 -0.60 1.81 1.31
CA GLY A 45 -1.15 0.45 1.35
C GLY A 45 -0.96 -0.29 0.04
N LEU A 46 -1.26 0.35 -1.09
CA LEU A 46 -1.07 -0.25 -2.40
C LEU A 46 0.41 -0.50 -2.71
N ILE A 47 1.30 0.46 -2.41
CA ILE A 47 2.76 0.28 -2.57
C ILE A 47 3.25 -0.89 -1.71
N ALA A 48 2.81 -0.95 -0.45
CA ALA A 48 3.16 -2.03 0.47
C ALA A 48 2.71 -3.40 -0.08
N ALA A 49 1.45 -3.51 -0.52
CA ALA A 49 0.91 -4.73 -1.12
C ALA A 49 1.69 -5.16 -2.38
N MET A 50 2.02 -4.21 -3.25
CA MET A 50 2.78 -4.48 -4.49
C MET A 50 4.24 -4.83 -4.26
N LEU A 51 4.79 -4.61 -3.06
CA LEU A 51 6.16 -4.98 -2.70
C LEU A 51 6.25 -6.11 -1.67
N ALA A 52 5.11 -6.58 -1.16
CA ALA A 52 4.98 -7.59 -0.08
C ALA A 52 5.33 -9.03 -0.53
N PHE A 53 6.44 -9.19 -1.25
CA PHE A 53 6.99 -10.48 -1.60
C PHE A 53 8.49 -10.53 -1.36
N GLY A 54 8.90 -11.57 -0.65
CA GLY A 54 10.29 -11.90 -0.41
C GLY A 54 10.70 -11.92 1.05
N ARG A 55 11.96 -11.55 1.32
CA ARG A 55 12.45 -11.50 2.71
C ARG A 55 11.91 -10.25 3.36
N VAL A 56 11.33 -10.38 4.55
CA VAL A 56 10.65 -9.28 5.26
C VAL A 56 11.54 -8.04 5.41
N GLU A 57 12.82 -8.21 5.76
CA GLU A 57 13.79 -7.11 5.83
C GLU A 57 13.95 -6.36 4.49
N GLN A 58 13.97 -7.08 3.37
CA GLN A 58 14.05 -6.47 2.04
C GLN A 58 12.75 -5.75 1.68
N ILE A 59 11.61 -6.32 2.05
CA ILE A 59 10.30 -5.70 1.82
C ILE A 59 10.23 -4.36 2.56
N ILE A 60 10.53 -4.34 3.86
CA ILE A 60 10.56 -3.11 4.66
C ILE A 60 11.52 -2.09 4.06
N LYS A 61 12.73 -2.50 3.71
CA LYS A 61 13.73 -1.60 3.11
C LYS A 61 13.22 -1.00 1.81
N SER A 62 12.64 -1.80 0.92
CA SER A 62 12.14 -1.36 -0.38
C SER A 62 10.97 -0.39 -0.25
N ILE A 63 10.01 -0.69 0.63
CA ILE A 63 8.89 0.23 0.90
C ILE A 63 9.43 1.52 1.50
N GLY A 64 10.33 1.45 2.48
CA GLY A 64 10.96 2.62 3.09
C GLY A 64 11.66 3.53 2.07
N MET A 65 12.36 2.95 1.09
CA MET A 65 12.98 3.74 0.00
C MET A 65 11.95 4.49 -0.84
N VAL A 66 10.82 3.86 -1.18
CA VAL A 66 9.75 4.51 -1.94
C VAL A 66 9.08 5.61 -1.12
N LEU A 67 8.74 5.32 0.13
CA LEU A 67 8.07 6.27 1.01
C LEU A 67 8.97 7.46 1.36
N ASN A 68 10.29 7.27 1.41
CA ASN A 68 11.22 8.38 1.64
C ASN A 68 11.22 9.41 0.49
N VAL A 69 10.95 8.98 -0.75
CA VAL A 69 10.77 9.88 -1.90
C VAL A 69 9.44 10.62 -1.82
N LEU A 70 8.37 9.93 -1.41
CA LEU A 70 7.03 10.49 -1.32
C LEU A 70 6.82 11.37 -0.06
N GLY A 71 7.63 11.17 0.98
CA GLY A 71 7.59 11.96 2.21
C GLY A 71 6.31 11.74 3.04
N PRO A 72 5.97 12.70 3.93
CA PRO A 72 4.85 12.55 4.87
C PRO A 72 3.47 12.72 4.23
N HIS A 73 3.39 13.30 3.03
CA HIS A 73 2.16 13.52 2.27
C HIS A 73 2.24 12.88 0.88
N PRO A 74 2.19 11.55 0.77
CA PRO A 74 2.35 10.81 -0.48
C PRO A 74 1.49 11.29 -1.63
N ARG A 75 0.22 11.64 -1.39
CA ARG A 75 -0.69 12.13 -2.42
C ARG A 75 -0.20 13.46 -2.98
N VAL A 76 0.11 14.42 -2.11
CA VAL A 76 0.57 15.76 -2.52
C VAL A 76 1.87 15.65 -3.31
N SER A 77 2.84 14.88 -2.79
CA SER A 77 4.11 14.65 -3.48
C SER A 77 3.91 13.95 -4.81
N LEU A 78 3.07 12.92 -4.86
CA LEU A 78 2.81 12.18 -6.10
C LEU A 78 2.11 13.04 -7.15
N LEU A 79 1.20 13.95 -6.78
CA LEU A 79 0.56 14.87 -7.73
C LEU A 79 1.47 16.03 -8.14
N GLY A 80 2.45 16.39 -7.30
CA GLY A 80 3.36 17.52 -7.54
C GLY A 80 4.63 17.19 -8.34
N LEU A 81 5.16 15.97 -8.25
CA LEU A 81 6.40 15.57 -8.91
C LEU A 81 6.27 15.46 -10.43
N SER A 82 7.24 15.96 -11.19
CA SER A 82 7.33 15.73 -12.64
C SER A 82 7.68 14.27 -12.97
N GLU A 83 7.44 13.83 -14.20
CA GLU A 83 7.83 12.49 -14.65
C GLU A 83 9.35 12.28 -14.63
N GLU A 84 10.12 13.33 -14.91
CA GLU A 84 11.58 13.34 -14.85
C GLU A 84 12.08 13.21 -13.42
N GLU A 85 11.49 13.96 -12.47
CA GLU A 85 11.82 13.89 -11.06
C GLU A 85 11.51 12.50 -10.48
N LEU A 86 10.36 11.93 -10.86
CA LEU A 86 9.96 10.59 -10.44
C LEU A 86 10.96 9.54 -10.98
N SER A 87 11.30 9.64 -12.27
CA SER A 87 12.25 8.72 -12.90
C SER A 87 13.65 8.80 -12.31
N ALA A 88 14.13 10.01 -12.02
CA ALA A 88 15.42 10.25 -11.39
C ALA A 88 15.46 9.70 -9.96
N SER A 89 14.38 9.88 -9.19
CA SER A 89 14.29 9.43 -7.79
C SER A 89 14.38 7.91 -7.64
N PHE A 90 13.96 7.17 -8.66
CA PHE A 90 14.02 5.70 -8.67
C PHE A 90 15.16 5.14 -9.53
N PHE A 91 16.12 5.97 -9.94
CA PHE A 91 17.30 5.48 -10.65
C PHE A 91 18.09 4.51 -9.77
N GLY A 92 18.39 3.32 -10.31
CA GLY A 92 19.10 2.27 -9.57
C GLY A 92 18.26 1.50 -8.54
N PHE A 93 16.99 1.85 -8.33
CA PHE A 93 16.10 1.11 -7.42
C PHE A 93 15.97 -0.36 -7.86
N ARG A 94 16.10 -1.28 -6.89
CA ARG A 94 15.92 -2.73 -7.09
C ARG A 94 15.28 -3.40 -5.89
N HIS A 95 14.23 -4.17 -6.15
CA HIS A 95 13.61 -5.11 -5.21
C HIS A 95 13.38 -6.45 -5.92
N ARG A 96 14.27 -7.42 -5.70
CA ARG A 96 14.31 -8.69 -6.44
C ARG A 96 14.38 -8.46 -7.96
N TRP A 97 13.26 -8.61 -8.67
CA TRP A 97 13.12 -8.39 -10.10
C TRP A 97 12.43 -7.05 -10.43
N VAL A 98 11.86 -6.38 -9.44
CA VAL A 98 11.31 -5.03 -9.56
C VAL A 98 12.44 -4.03 -9.69
N LYS A 99 12.37 -3.16 -10.69
CA LYS A 99 13.36 -2.11 -10.97
C LYS A 99 12.68 -0.75 -10.88
N GLY A 100 13.47 0.32 -10.80
CA GLY A 100 12.97 1.70 -10.79
C GLY A 100 11.85 2.01 -11.78
N PRO A 101 11.96 1.64 -13.08
CA PRO A 101 10.89 1.88 -14.05
C PRO A 101 9.55 1.23 -13.71
N HIS A 102 9.55 0.10 -13.00
CA HIS A 102 8.32 -0.56 -12.56
C HIS A 102 7.65 0.23 -11.42
N ILE A 103 8.43 0.82 -10.51
CA ILE A 103 7.92 1.70 -9.45
C ILE A 103 7.36 2.98 -10.05
N VAL A 104 8.09 3.59 -10.99
CA VAL A 104 7.63 4.77 -11.73
C VAL A 104 6.29 4.47 -12.43
N ALA A 105 6.17 3.33 -13.10
CA ALA A 105 4.93 2.92 -13.73
C ALA A 105 3.78 2.71 -12.73
N LEU A 106 4.05 2.07 -11.59
CA LEU A 106 3.07 1.90 -10.51
C LEU A 106 2.57 3.26 -9.99
N LEU A 107 3.48 4.16 -9.66
CA LEU A 107 3.17 5.48 -9.14
C LEU A 107 2.41 6.33 -10.16
N ARG A 108 2.77 6.24 -11.45
CA ARG A 108 2.02 6.88 -12.54
C ARG A 108 0.60 6.34 -12.65
N GLY A 109 0.43 5.02 -12.54
CA GLY A 109 -0.90 4.40 -12.53
C GLY A 109 -1.75 4.92 -11.37
N ILE A 110 -1.18 4.97 -10.17
CA ILE A 110 -1.84 5.53 -8.97
C ILE A 110 -2.24 6.99 -9.21
N ARG A 111 -1.32 7.82 -9.73
CA ARG A 111 -1.57 9.22 -10.06
C ARG A 111 -2.77 9.35 -11.00
N SER A 112 -2.75 8.66 -12.14
CA SER A 112 -3.83 8.74 -13.12
C SER A 112 -5.17 8.29 -12.56
N THR A 113 -5.20 7.22 -11.75
CA THR A 113 -6.41 6.77 -11.06
C THR A 113 -6.96 7.83 -10.09
N ILE A 114 -6.08 8.50 -9.34
CA ILE A 114 -6.47 9.57 -8.41
C ILE A 114 -6.97 10.80 -9.17
N GLU A 115 -6.34 11.18 -10.27
CA GLU A 115 -6.76 12.32 -11.10
C GLU A 115 -8.14 12.07 -11.74
N GLU A 116 -8.40 10.84 -12.19
CA GLU A 116 -9.66 10.48 -12.85
C GLU A 116 -10.82 10.26 -11.86
N HIS A 117 -10.55 9.58 -10.74
CA HIS A 117 -11.60 9.12 -9.83
C HIS A 117 -11.58 9.77 -8.45
N GLY A 118 -10.58 10.61 -8.14
CA GLY A 118 -10.42 11.31 -6.87
C GLY A 118 -9.71 10.50 -5.78
N SER A 119 -9.93 9.18 -5.70
CA SER A 119 -9.24 8.27 -4.76
C SER A 119 -9.17 6.83 -5.29
N LEU A 120 -8.28 6.02 -4.72
CA LEU A 120 -8.16 4.60 -5.09
C LEU A 120 -9.40 3.82 -4.63
N GLN A 121 -9.94 4.13 -3.44
CA GLN A 121 -11.20 3.53 -2.98
C GLN A 121 -12.34 3.79 -3.97
N ARG A 122 -12.49 5.03 -4.44
CA ARG A 122 -13.57 5.39 -5.36
C ARG A 122 -13.45 4.67 -6.70
N ALA A 123 -12.23 4.61 -7.25
CA ALA A 123 -11.97 3.82 -8.45
C ALA A 123 -12.34 2.34 -8.28
N PHE A 124 -11.95 1.73 -7.15
CA PHE A 124 -12.23 0.34 -6.86
C PHE A 124 -13.75 0.06 -6.76
N VAL A 125 -14.50 0.87 -6.02
CA VAL A 125 -15.96 0.72 -5.87
C VAL A 125 -16.69 0.89 -7.19
N LEU A 126 -16.30 1.86 -8.02
CA LEU A 126 -16.90 2.05 -9.34
C LEU A 126 -16.68 0.82 -10.23
N SER A 127 -15.48 0.22 -10.20
CA SER A 127 -15.18 -0.96 -11.01
C SER A 127 -16.01 -2.18 -10.63
N LEU A 128 -16.29 -2.38 -9.33
CA LEU A 128 -17.12 -3.49 -8.84
C LEU A 128 -18.58 -3.36 -9.29
N ASN A 129 -19.13 -2.14 -9.24
CA ASN A 129 -20.51 -1.91 -9.67
C ASN A 129 -20.71 -2.09 -11.19
N LEU A 130 -19.65 -1.93 -11.98
CA LEU A 130 -19.68 -2.17 -13.43
C LEU A 130 -19.60 -3.66 -13.79
N SER A 131 -19.04 -4.50 -12.91
CA SER A 131 -18.97 -5.95 -13.11
C SER A 131 -20.22 -6.71 -12.65
N ASP A 132 -21.14 -6.06 -11.95
CA ASP A 132 -22.39 -6.63 -11.43
C ASP A 132 -23.62 -6.29 -12.32
N GLY A 133 -23.43 -5.81 -13.55
CA GLY A 133 -24.48 -5.51 -14.54
C GLY A 133 -24.23 -6.14 -15.91
#